data_AF-A0A956GSP0-F1
#
_entry.id   AF-A0A956GSP0-F1
#
_cell.length_a   1.000
_cell.length_b   1.000
_cell.length_c   1.000
_cell.angle_alpha   90.00
_cell.angle_beta   90.00
_cell.angle_gamma   90.00
#
_symmetry.space_group_name_H-M   'P 1'
#
loop_
_entity.id
_entity.type
_entity.pdbx_description
1 polymer ?
#
loop_
_entity_poly.entity_id
_entity_poly.type
_entity_poly.pdbx_seq_one_letter_code
_entity_poly.pdbx_strand_id
1 'polypeptide(L)'
;MTTGVITSPDLAAAPAERLDLLPRSGIGVDGYDLVIAPPGNPVIRLDARLLDRIELIGRSPSGAIAMSGLAATGVVAAALSWIPGHVLACAGLAYLAHERYAEARRRRRSRDLLLALGDLEVALHVVDGPDAAKRVADQLVPYTREAPITRLEVYEDAKRRLAAGASGRGQTVAQREVDRALKVGADEVRVEGEFLQVGKSVAFRISEVREYALRGANLPLPGGRLVQAAVGLLVVAADERARQGEDLDALSKRIADYEAWAGHSAGR
;
A
#
# COMPACT_ATOMS: atom_id res chain seq x y z
N MET A 1 13.45 59.45 -21.34
CA MET A 1 13.37 58.24 -22.19
C MET A 1 14.31 57.21 -21.60
N THR A 2 13.78 56.27 -20.83
CA THR A 2 14.56 55.21 -20.19
C THR A 2 13.67 53.98 -20.15
N THR A 3 13.97 53.01 -21.01
CA THR A 3 13.22 51.77 -21.18
C THR A 3 13.72 50.77 -20.14
N GLY A 4 12.92 50.52 -19.10
CA GLY A 4 13.20 49.48 -18.10
C GLY A 4 12.63 48.14 -18.57
N VAL A 5 13.51 47.23 -18.98
CA VAL A 5 13.18 45.82 -19.23
C VAL A 5 13.00 45.14 -17.88
N ILE A 6 11.76 44.75 -17.54
CA ILE A 6 11.48 43.87 -16.40
C ILE A 6 11.71 42.45 -16.89
N THR A 7 12.91 41.92 -16.67
CA THR A 7 13.16 40.48 -16.73
C THR A 7 12.48 39.85 -15.51
N SER A 8 11.39 39.11 -15.77
CA SER A 8 10.77 38.22 -14.79
C SER A 8 11.83 37.29 -14.19
N PRO A 9 11.99 37.22 -12.86
CA PRO A 9 12.87 36.23 -12.26
C PRO A 9 12.24 34.85 -12.46
N ASP A 10 12.93 34.07 -13.28
CA ASP A 10 13.22 32.65 -13.08
C ASP A 10 12.21 31.92 -12.18
N LEU A 11 11.30 31.20 -12.83
CA LEU A 11 10.64 30.02 -12.26
C LEU A 11 11.74 29.00 -11.96
N ALA A 12 12.46 29.23 -10.86
CA ALA A 12 13.36 28.27 -10.27
C ALA A 12 12.52 27.04 -9.92
N ALA A 13 12.58 26.05 -10.81
CA ALA A 13 12.18 24.70 -10.51
C ALA A 13 12.82 24.33 -9.18
N ALA A 14 11.99 24.00 -8.20
CA ALA A 14 12.45 23.47 -6.92
C ALA A 14 13.50 22.36 -7.21
N PRO A 15 14.59 22.29 -6.42
CA PRO A 15 15.63 21.30 -6.67
C PRO A 15 14.98 19.93 -6.76
N ALA A 16 15.15 19.27 -7.91
CA ALA A 16 14.69 17.91 -8.13
C ALA A 16 15.41 17.02 -7.12
N GLU A 17 14.78 16.81 -5.98
CA GLU A 17 15.16 15.80 -5.01
C GLU A 17 15.36 14.51 -5.80
N ARG A 18 16.58 13.96 -5.77
CA ARG A 18 16.91 12.75 -6.51
C ARG A 18 16.15 11.60 -5.88
N LEU A 19 14.92 11.42 -6.32
CA LEU A 19 14.10 10.28 -5.97
C LEU A 19 14.84 9.01 -6.42
N ASP A 20 15.06 8.08 -5.49
CA ASP A 20 15.67 6.77 -5.78
C ASP A 20 14.62 5.88 -6.47
N LEU A 21 14.36 6.20 -7.73
CA LEU A 21 13.39 5.51 -8.56
C LEU A 21 14.03 4.34 -9.28
N LEU A 22 13.28 3.25 -9.34
CA LEU A 22 13.63 2.11 -10.17
C LEU A 22 13.65 2.53 -11.66
N PRO A 23 14.72 2.20 -12.40
CA PRO A 23 15.00 2.81 -13.69
C PRO A 23 14.00 2.48 -14.79
N ARG A 24 13.28 1.34 -14.70
CA ARG A 24 12.34 0.91 -15.75
C ARG A 24 10.88 1.16 -15.40
N SER A 25 10.51 1.03 -14.13
CA SER A 25 9.13 1.21 -13.65
C SER A 25 8.84 2.64 -13.20
N GLY A 26 9.88 3.44 -12.88
CA GLY A 26 9.69 4.75 -12.27
C GLY A 26 9.08 4.67 -10.87
N ILE A 27 9.11 3.51 -10.21
CA ILE A 27 8.59 3.30 -8.86
C ILE A 27 9.73 3.43 -7.86
N GLY A 28 9.52 4.09 -6.73
CA GLY A 28 10.50 4.18 -5.65
C GLY A 28 9.84 4.47 -4.31
N VAL A 29 10.68 4.72 -3.30
CA VAL A 29 10.24 5.04 -1.95
C VAL A 29 10.91 6.34 -1.52
N ASP A 30 10.13 7.24 -0.93
CA ASP A 30 10.61 8.46 -0.30
C ASP A 30 10.03 8.56 1.11
N GLY A 31 10.83 8.18 2.12
CA GLY A 31 10.36 8.06 3.50
C GLY A 31 9.24 7.01 3.63
N TYR A 32 8.02 7.47 3.93
CA TYR A 32 6.81 6.65 4.00
C TYR A 32 5.95 6.71 2.73
N ASP A 33 6.36 7.48 1.71
CA ASP A 33 5.64 7.61 0.45
C ASP A 33 6.10 6.54 -0.55
N LEU A 34 5.14 5.82 -1.13
CA LEU A 34 5.32 5.12 -2.40
C LEU A 34 5.29 6.15 -3.52
N VAL A 35 6.37 6.23 -4.29
CA VAL A 35 6.52 7.18 -5.39
C VAL A 35 6.39 6.45 -6.72
N ILE A 36 5.54 6.94 -7.61
CA ILE A 36 5.31 6.40 -8.96
C ILE A 36 5.48 7.55 -9.95
N ALA A 37 6.48 7.46 -10.82
CA ALA A 37 6.78 8.46 -11.84
C ALA A 37 6.68 7.84 -13.24
N PRO A 38 5.47 7.68 -13.79
CA PRO A 38 5.32 7.17 -15.15
C PRO A 38 5.92 8.15 -16.15
N PRO A 39 6.54 7.67 -17.26
CA PRO A 39 7.06 8.56 -18.28
C PRO A 39 5.94 9.43 -18.87
N GLY A 40 6.16 10.75 -18.93
CA GLY A 40 5.20 11.72 -19.46
C GLY A 40 4.05 12.10 -18.53
N ASN A 41 4.07 11.64 -17.28
CA ASN A 41 3.02 11.89 -16.28
C ASN A 41 3.64 12.52 -15.02
N PRO A 42 2.95 13.41 -14.29
CA PRO A 42 3.37 13.84 -12.95
C PRO A 42 3.71 12.66 -12.02
N VAL A 43 4.64 12.94 -11.10
CA VAL A 43 4.97 12.04 -10.00
C VAL A 43 3.76 11.86 -9.09
N ILE A 44 3.34 10.63 -8.89
CA ILE A 44 2.29 10.24 -7.96
C ILE A 44 2.96 9.81 -6.67
N ARG A 45 2.55 10.39 -5.53
CA ARG A 45 3.01 10.00 -4.19
C ARG A 45 1.83 9.44 -3.41
N LEU A 46 1.99 8.26 -2.83
CA LEU A 46 0.99 7.60 -1.99
C LEU A 46 1.58 7.31 -0.61
N ASP A 47 0.99 7.86 0.45
CA ASP A 47 1.40 7.64 1.83
C ASP A 47 1.08 6.18 2.25
N ALA A 48 2.11 5.39 2.55
CA ALA A 48 1.94 3.99 2.93
C ALA A 48 1.23 3.81 4.28
N ARG A 49 1.17 4.86 5.12
CA ARG A 49 0.42 4.83 6.39
C ARG A 49 -1.09 4.79 6.20
N LEU A 50 -1.57 5.11 5.00
CA LEU A 50 -2.95 4.84 4.65
C LEU A 50 -3.23 3.37 4.46
N LEU A 51 -2.28 2.60 3.93
CA LEU A 51 -2.51 1.22 3.52
C LEU A 51 -2.57 0.30 4.74
N ASP A 52 -3.41 -0.72 4.65
CA ASP A 52 -3.43 -1.78 5.65
C ASP A 52 -2.19 -2.67 5.48
N ARG A 53 -1.89 -3.05 4.24
CA ARG A 53 -0.73 -3.87 3.89
C ARG A 53 -0.18 -3.50 2.52
N ILE A 54 1.13 -3.73 2.36
CA ILE A 54 1.83 -3.71 1.08
C ILE A 54 2.66 -4.97 0.94
N GLU A 55 2.39 -5.77 -0.08
CA GLU A 55 3.03 -7.08 -0.25
C GLU A 55 3.27 -7.40 -1.73
N LEU A 56 4.05 -8.45 -2.00
CA LEU A 56 4.13 -9.01 -3.35
C LEU A 56 2.90 -9.88 -3.62
N ILE A 57 2.29 -9.75 -4.80
CA ILE A 57 1.17 -10.61 -5.21
C ILE A 57 1.60 -12.08 -5.10
N GLY A 58 0.88 -12.83 -4.26
CA GLY A 58 1.19 -14.21 -3.89
C GLY A 58 1.74 -14.42 -2.47
N ARG A 59 1.95 -13.35 -1.69
CA ARG A 59 2.16 -13.42 -0.23
C ARG A 59 0.95 -13.02 0.61
N SER A 60 -0.10 -12.44 0.01
CA SER A 60 -1.26 -11.96 0.76
C SER A 60 -1.96 -13.08 1.53
N PRO A 61 -2.25 -12.89 2.83
CA PRO A 61 -3.03 -13.84 3.61
C PRO A 61 -4.48 -13.97 3.10
N SER A 62 -5.01 -13.00 2.35
CA SER A 62 -6.31 -13.09 1.67
C SER A 62 -6.37 -14.24 0.65
N GLY A 63 -5.25 -14.63 0.06
CA GLY A 63 -5.15 -15.85 -0.77
C GLY A 63 -4.95 -17.14 0.04
N ALA A 64 -4.68 -17.05 1.35
CA ALA A 64 -4.39 -18.16 2.25
C ALA A 64 -5.58 -18.59 3.12
N ILE A 65 -6.66 -17.81 3.20
CA ILE A 65 -7.85 -18.15 4.00
C ILE A 65 -8.67 -19.31 3.38
N ALA A 66 -8.38 -19.74 2.15
CA ALA A 66 -8.93 -20.99 1.62
C ALA A 66 -8.24 -22.27 2.13
N MET A 67 -7.04 -22.23 2.73
CA MET A 67 -6.22 -23.45 2.87
C MET A 67 -5.31 -23.46 4.11
N SER A 68 -5.90 -23.42 5.31
CA SER A 68 -5.17 -23.62 6.58
C SER A 68 -5.90 -24.58 7.54
N GLY A 69 -6.29 -25.77 7.07
CA GLY A 69 -6.99 -26.78 7.88
C GLY A 69 -6.27 -28.14 8.06
N LEU A 70 -5.20 -28.45 7.32
CA LEU A 70 -4.64 -29.82 7.30
C LEU A 70 -3.10 -29.83 7.29
N ALA A 71 -2.46 -29.26 8.32
CA ALA A 71 -1.02 -29.40 8.52
C ALA A 71 -0.64 -30.14 9.81
N ALA A 72 -1.61 -30.71 10.54
CA ALA A 72 -1.35 -31.48 11.76
C ALA A 72 -1.35 -33.02 11.55
N THR A 73 -1.69 -33.55 10.37
CA THR A 73 -1.82 -35.00 10.14
C THR A 73 -0.65 -35.66 9.42
N GLY A 74 0.36 -34.90 8.97
CA GLY A 74 1.44 -35.41 8.11
C GLY A 74 2.51 -36.28 8.78
N VAL A 75 2.63 -36.27 10.12
CA VAL A 75 3.69 -37.02 10.83
C VAL A 75 3.24 -38.43 11.24
N VAL A 76 1.93 -38.73 11.22
CA VAL A 76 1.42 -40.07 11.58
C VAL A 76 1.44 -41.05 10.40
N ALA A 77 1.52 -40.57 9.16
CA ALA A 77 1.43 -41.43 7.96
C ALA A 77 2.69 -42.27 7.67
N ALA A 78 3.85 -41.95 8.25
CA ALA A 78 5.08 -42.72 8.05
C ALA A 78 5.12 -44.03 8.86
N ALA A 79 4.22 -44.22 9.84
CA ALA A 79 4.22 -45.40 10.71
C ALA A 79 3.28 -46.54 10.23
N LEU A 80 2.54 -46.37 9.13
CA LEU A 80 1.53 -47.35 8.66
C LEU A 80 1.74 -47.82 7.20
N SER A 81 2.96 -47.72 6.66
CA SER A 81 3.23 -48.01 5.24
C SER A 81 3.25 -49.48 4.83
N TRP A 82 2.69 -50.40 5.62
CA TRP A 82 2.68 -51.85 5.35
C TRP A 82 1.32 -52.40 4.91
N ILE A 83 0.51 -51.58 4.23
CA ILE A 83 -0.80 -51.97 3.66
C ILE A 83 -0.78 -51.68 2.15
N PRO A 84 -1.18 -52.60 1.26
CA PRO A 84 -1.17 -52.35 -0.17
C PRO A 84 -2.27 -51.33 -0.56
N GLY A 85 -1.86 -50.10 -0.86
CA GLY A 85 -2.74 -48.98 -1.25
C GLY A 85 -2.07 -47.60 -1.34
N HIS A 86 -0.82 -47.47 -0.88
CA HIS A 86 -0.18 -46.17 -0.59
C HIS A 86 0.42 -45.42 -1.78
N VAL A 87 0.53 -46.03 -2.96
CA VAL A 87 1.12 -45.39 -4.15
C VAL A 87 0.28 -44.19 -4.62
N LEU A 88 -1.05 -44.23 -4.43
CA LEU A 88 -1.95 -43.13 -4.77
C LEU A 88 -1.87 -41.97 -3.76
N ALA A 89 -1.63 -42.26 -2.47
CA ALA A 89 -1.48 -41.23 -1.44
C ALA A 89 -0.16 -40.45 -1.60
N CYS A 90 0.94 -41.13 -1.95
CA CYS A 90 2.22 -40.47 -2.22
C CYS A 90 2.16 -39.58 -3.48
N ALA A 91 1.44 -40.00 -4.53
CA ALA A 91 1.24 -39.20 -5.73
C ALA A 91 0.41 -37.93 -5.47
N GLY A 92 -0.64 -38.02 -4.64
CA GLY A 92 -1.45 -36.86 -4.23
C GLY A 92 -0.67 -35.84 -3.40
N LEU A 93 0.18 -36.30 -2.47
CA LEU A 93 1.07 -35.41 -1.70
C LEU A 93 2.20 -34.83 -2.54
N ALA A 94 2.74 -35.58 -3.50
CA ALA A 94 3.73 -35.07 -4.45
C ALA A 94 3.12 -34.03 -5.41
N TYR A 95 1.86 -34.21 -5.85
CA TYR A 95 1.13 -33.24 -6.64
C TYR A 95 0.84 -31.96 -5.84
N LEU A 96 0.38 -32.06 -4.58
CA LEU A 96 0.20 -30.90 -3.71
C LEU A 96 1.53 -30.19 -3.37
N ALA A 97 2.61 -30.94 -3.17
CA ALA A 97 3.95 -30.37 -3.00
C ALA A 97 4.45 -29.70 -4.29
N HIS A 98 4.13 -30.26 -5.46
CA HIS A 98 4.46 -29.69 -6.76
C HIS A 98 3.64 -28.42 -7.04
N GLU A 99 2.34 -28.39 -6.74
CA GLU A 99 1.53 -27.17 -6.80
C GLU A 99 2.05 -26.12 -5.83
N ARG A 100 2.40 -26.48 -4.59
CA ARG A 100 3.03 -25.53 -3.66
C ARG A 100 4.38 -25.03 -4.13
N TYR A 101 5.18 -25.88 -4.77
CA TYR A 101 6.47 -25.47 -5.33
C TYR A 101 6.30 -24.60 -6.57
N ALA A 102 5.32 -24.91 -7.44
CA ALA A 102 4.98 -24.13 -8.62
C ALA A 102 4.35 -22.77 -8.24
N GLU A 103 3.48 -22.74 -7.24
CA GLU A 103 2.97 -21.51 -6.62
C GLU A 103 4.10 -20.73 -5.96
N ALA A 104 4.97 -21.33 -5.14
CA ALA A 104 6.14 -20.68 -4.57
C ALA A 104 7.07 -20.11 -5.64
N ARG A 105 7.17 -20.77 -6.80
CA ARG A 105 7.93 -20.30 -7.96
C ARG A 105 7.23 -19.16 -8.71
N ARG A 106 5.90 -19.16 -8.81
CA ARG A 106 5.10 -18.03 -9.30
C ARG A 106 5.19 -16.84 -8.35
N ARG A 107 5.13 -17.08 -7.03
CA ARG A 107 5.33 -16.10 -5.94
C ARG A 107 6.71 -15.44 -5.98
N ARG A 108 7.77 -16.20 -6.30
CA ARG A 108 9.13 -15.66 -6.53
C ARG A 108 9.27 -14.84 -7.80
N ARG A 109 8.36 -15.01 -8.77
CA ARG A 109 8.38 -14.32 -10.08
C ARG A 109 7.37 -13.18 -10.17
N SER A 110 6.54 -13.00 -9.14
CA SER A 110 5.55 -11.95 -9.12
C SER A 110 6.24 -10.60 -9.13
N ARG A 111 5.94 -9.82 -10.17
CA ARG A 111 6.47 -8.47 -10.37
C ARG A 111 5.56 -7.42 -9.76
N ASP A 112 4.46 -7.85 -9.15
CA ASP A 112 3.36 -6.96 -8.82
C ASP A 112 3.33 -6.73 -7.30
N LEU A 113 3.22 -5.46 -6.93
CA LEU A 113 2.94 -5.00 -5.58
C LEU A 113 1.42 -4.98 -5.36
N LEU A 114 0.96 -5.58 -4.28
CA LEU A 114 -0.40 -5.51 -3.81
C LEU A 114 -0.48 -4.43 -2.73
N LEU A 115 -1.25 -3.39 -3.00
CA LEU A 115 -1.61 -2.35 -2.04
C LEU A 115 -3.01 -2.69 -1.54
N ALA A 116 -3.19 -2.95 -0.25
CA ALA A 116 -4.51 -3.26 0.27
C ALA A 116 -4.99 -2.27 1.32
N LEU A 117 -6.28 -2.00 1.25
CA LEU A 117 -7.00 -1.10 2.12
C LEU A 117 -8.45 -1.61 2.28
N GLY A 118 -8.71 -2.30 3.38
CA GLY A 118 -9.95 -3.02 3.62
C GLY A 118 -10.16 -4.09 2.58
N ASP A 119 -11.32 -4.01 1.92
CA ASP A 119 -11.71 -4.92 0.85
C ASP A 119 -11.14 -4.51 -0.52
N LEU A 120 -10.49 -3.34 -0.60
CA LEU A 120 -9.88 -2.86 -1.82
C LEU A 120 -8.43 -3.34 -1.93
N GLU A 121 -8.16 -4.16 -2.95
CA GLU A 121 -6.80 -4.59 -3.31
C GLU A 121 -6.42 -4.02 -4.68
N VAL A 122 -5.29 -3.32 -4.76
CA VAL A 122 -4.77 -2.70 -5.98
C VAL A 122 -3.42 -3.29 -6.33
N ALA A 123 -3.32 -3.86 -7.53
CA ALA A 123 -2.09 -4.41 -8.09
C ALA A 123 -1.31 -3.32 -8.86
N LEU A 124 -0.03 -3.16 -8.53
CA LEU A 124 0.91 -2.27 -9.20
C LEU A 124 2.06 -3.08 -9.81
N HIS A 125 2.21 -3.03 -11.13
CA HIS A 125 3.24 -3.79 -11.83
C HIS A 125 4.62 -3.12 -11.76
N VAL A 126 5.64 -3.85 -11.29
CA VAL A 126 7.03 -3.38 -11.21
C VAL A 126 7.87 -4.04 -12.32
N VAL A 127 8.12 -3.28 -13.38
CA VAL A 127 8.85 -3.73 -14.58
C VAL A 127 10.29 -4.18 -14.27
N ASP A 128 10.94 -3.59 -13.25
CA ASP A 128 12.31 -3.91 -12.83
C ASP A 128 12.48 -5.31 -12.22
N GLY A 129 11.36 -5.98 -11.91
CA GLY A 129 11.36 -7.38 -11.50
C GLY A 129 10.98 -7.62 -10.04
N PRO A 130 10.86 -8.90 -9.65
CA PRO A 130 10.34 -9.30 -8.35
C PRO A 130 11.21 -8.83 -7.18
N ASP A 131 12.55 -8.82 -7.34
CA ASP A 131 13.46 -8.39 -6.27
C ASP A 131 13.36 -6.89 -6.01
N ALA A 132 13.10 -6.09 -7.05
CA ALA A 132 12.88 -4.67 -6.93
C ALA A 132 11.56 -4.37 -6.23
N ALA A 133 10.48 -5.05 -6.64
CA ALA A 133 9.19 -4.98 -5.94
C ALA A 133 9.34 -5.39 -4.46
N LYS A 134 10.09 -6.46 -4.18
CA LYS A 134 10.36 -6.90 -2.81
C LYS A 134 11.05 -5.82 -1.97
N ARG A 135 12.05 -5.14 -2.51
CA ARG A 135 12.74 -4.05 -1.80
C ARG A 135 11.80 -2.89 -1.47
N VAL A 136 10.96 -2.49 -2.42
CA VAL A 136 9.95 -1.44 -2.21
C VAL A 136 8.97 -1.85 -1.11
N ALA A 137 8.44 -3.08 -1.18
CA ALA A 137 7.55 -3.60 -0.14
C ALA A 137 8.24 -3.66 1.23
N ASP A 138 9.43 -4.26 1.33
CA ASP A 138 10.15 -4.39 2.60
C ASP A 138 10.48 -3.03 3.25
N GLN A 139 10.68 -1.98 2.45
CA GLN A 139 10.88 -0.61 2.95
C GLN A 139 9.59 0.03 3.47
N LEU A 140 8.44 -0.22 2.83
CA LEU A 140 7.17 0.42 3.15
C LEU A 140 6.32 -0.35 4.18
N VAL A 141 6.48 -1.68 4.27
CA VAL A 141 5.75 -2.55 5.21
C VAL A 141 5.73 -1.99 6.64
N PRO A 142 6.85 -1.51 7.23
CA PRO A 142 6.85 -1.02 8.62
C PRO A 142 5.91 0.18 8.86
N TYR A 143 5.54 0.91 7.80
CA TYR A 143 4.66 2.08 7.87
C TYR A 143 3.19 1.74 7.65
N THR A 144 2.85 0.55 7.17
CA THR A 144 1.44 0.16 6.95
C THR A 144 0.72 -0.11 8.27
N ARG A 145 -0.61 -0.19 8.22
CA ARG A 145 -1.44 -0.28 9.42
C ARG A 145 -1.45 -1.66 10.07
N GLU A 146 -1.36 -2.74 9.31
CA GLU A 146 -1.33 -4.10 9.87
C GLU A 146 0.05 -4.49 10.42
N ALA A 147 1.11 -3.78 10.00
CA ALA A 147 2.46 -4.12 10.41
C ALA A 147 2.69 -3.86 11.91
N PRO A 148 3.39 -4.75 12.63
CA PRO A 148 3.80 -4.47 14.00
C PRO A 148 4.74 -3.25 14.02
N ILE A 149 4.58 -2.41 15.03
CA ILE A 149 5.48 -1.27 15.22
C ILE A 149 6.86 -1.81 15.59
N THR A 150 7.83 -1.60 14.70
CA THR A 150 9.21 -2.06 14.89
C THR A 150 10.21 -0.90 14.98
N ARG A 151 9.78 0.32 14.60
CA ARG A 151 10.62 1.52 14.57
C ARG A 151 10.07 2.59 15.51
N LEU A 152 10.98 3.32 16.15
CA LEU A 152 10.62 4.40 17.07
C LEU A 152 9.85 5.53 16.36
N GLU A 153 10.25 5.87 15.13
CA GLU A 153 9.56 6.91 14.34
C GLU A 153 8.07 6.59 14.10
N VAL A 154 7.74 5.31 13.88
CA VAL A 154 6.37 4.84 13.66
C VAL A 154 5.58 4.89 14.98
N TYR A 155 6.22 4.53 16.08
CA TYR A 155 5.62 4.63 17.42
C TYR A 155 5.31 6.08 17.80
N GLU A 156 6.24 7.01 17.60
CA GLU A 156 6.04 8.42 17.90
C GLU A 156 4.92 9.02 17.03
N ASP A 157 4.89 8.67 15.75
CA ASP A 157 3.81 9.08 14.84
C ASP A 157 2.45 8.54 15.28
N ALA A 158 2.39 7.25 15.62
CA ALA A 158 1.18 6.62 16.15
C ALA A 158 0.70 7.31 17.44
N LYS A 159 1.61 7.63 18.38
CA LYS A 159 1.26 8.38 19.60
C LYS A 159 0.74 9.77 19.30
N ARG A 160 1.35 10.51 18.37
CA ARG A 160 0.88 11.84 17.97
C ARG A 160 -0.54 11.78 17.43
N ARG A 161 -0.85 10.80 16.58
CA ARG A 161 -2.18 10.57 16.02
C ARG A 161 -3.22 10.19 17.07
N LEU A 162 -2.87 9.27 17.97
CA LEU A 162 -3.76 8.87 19.07
C LEU A 162 -4.07 10.06 20.00
N ALA A 163 -3.07 10.87 20.33
CA ALA A 163 -3.25 12.07 21.15
C ALA A 163 -4.13 13.13 20.45
N ALA A 164 -4.00 13.29 19.13
CA ALA A 164 -4.89 14.13 18.35
C ALA A 164 -6.34 13.61 18.41
N GLY A 165 -6.51 12.29 18.30
CA GLY A 165 -7.76 11.55 18.55
C GLY A 165 -8.42 11.90 19.87
N ALA A 166 -7.70 11.71 20.98
CA ALA A 166 -8.18 11.96 22.33
C ALA A 166 -8.57 13.43 22.58
N SER A 167 -7.95 14.38 21.89
CA SER A 167 -8.26 15.82 22.02
C SER A 167 -9.53 16.28 21.29
N GLY A 168 -10.33 15.35 20.75
CA GLY A 168 -11.51 15.67 19.93
C GLY A 168 -11.18 16.24 18.55
N ARG A 169 -9.89 16.37 18.21
CA ARG A 169 -9.39 16.80 16.89
C ARG A 169 -9.08 15.63 15.97
N GLY A 170 -9.34 14.40 16.41
CA GLY A 170 -9.04 13.16 15.69
C GLY A 170 -9.56 13.16 14.26
N GLN A 171 -10.85 13.47 14.10
CA GLN A 171 -11.49 13.44 12.79
C GLN A 171 -10.90 14.47 11.82
N THR A 172 -10.61 15.69 12.29
CA THR A 172 -9.99 16.72 11.45
C THR A 172 -8.54 16.39 11.09
N VAL A 173 -7.80 15.75 12.00
CA VAL A 173 -6.42 15.33 11.74
C VAL A 173 -6.40 14.14 10.78
N ALA A 174 -7.23 13.12 11.01
CA ALA A 174 -7.39 11.98 10.12
C ALA A 174 -7.80 12.44 8.70
N GLN A 175 -8.75 13.37 8.59
CA GLN A 175 -9.14 13.93 7.29
C GLN A 175 -7.97 14.62 6.59
N ARG A 176 -7.20 15.44 7.30
CA ARG A 176 -6.01 16.11 6.73
C ARG A 176 -4.93 15.13 6.30
N GLU A 177 -4.81 13.99 6.97
CA GLU A 177 -3.89 12.93 6.56
C GLU A 177 -4.37 12.22 5.29
N VAL A 178 -5.68 11.91 5.21
CA VAL A 178 -6.30 11.34 4.00
C VAL A 178 -6.15 12.29 2.81
N ASP A 179 -6.41 13.59 2.99
CA ASP A 179 -6.28 14.60 1.93
C ASP A 179 -4.84 14.73 1.41
N ARG A 180 -3.84 14.45 2.26
CA ARG A 180 -2.42 14.49 1.91
C ARG A 180 -1.88 13.18 1.40
N ALA A 181 -2.67 12.12 1.49
CA ALA A 181 -2.18 10.79 1.29
C ALA A 181 -1.88 10.45 -0.16
N LEU A 182 -2.56 11.08 -1.10
CA LEU A 182 -2.29 10.90 -2.52
C LEU A 182 -2.04 12.26 -3.15
N LYS A 183 -0.89 12.41 -3.79
CA LYS A 183 -0.52 13.60 -4.55
C LYS A 183 -0.19 13.22 -5.98
N VAL A 184 -0.60 14.06 -6.92
CA VAL A 184 -0.34 13.92 -8.36
C VAL A 184 0.39 15.18 -8.81
N GLY A 185 1.72 15.12 -8.83
CA GLY A 185 2.56 16.29 -8.98
C GLY A 185 2.43 17.20 -7.75
N ALA A 186 1.94 18.42 -7.94
CA ALA A 186 1.64 19.35 -6.86
C ALA A 186 0.18 19.29 -6.39
N ASP A 187 -0.67 18.52 -7.08
CA ASP A 187 -2.11 18.47 -6.83
C ASP A 187 -2.43 17.40 -5.77
N GLU A 188 -3.11 17.78 -4.69
CA GLU A 188 -3.62 16.85 -3.68
C GLU A 188 -4.89 16.16 -4.18
N VAL A 189 -5.05 14.87 -3.87
CA VAL A 189 -6.26 14.10 -4.16
C VAL A 189 -7.06 13.95 -2.88
N ARG A 190 -8.28 14.47 -2.87
CA ARG A 190 -9.17 14.47 -1.70
C ARG A 190 -10.57 14.03 -2.07
N VAL A 191 -11.32 13.59 -1.08
CA VAL A 191 -12.74 13.23 -1.24
C VAL A 191 -13.59 14.37 -0.73
N GLU A 192 -14.52 14.85 -1.55
CA GLU A 192 -15.50 15.86 -1.15
C GLU A 192 -16.89 15.38 -1.53
N GLY A 193 -17.63 14.88 -0.52
CA GLY A 193 -18.94 14.26 -0.73
C GLY A 193 -18.85 13.03 -1.63
N GLU A 194 -19.54 13.08 -2.78
CA GLU A 194 -19.55 11.98 -3.77
C GLU A 194 -18.50 12.13 -4.86
N PHE A 195 -17.55 13.06 -4.70
CA PHE A 195 -16.56 13.38 -5.70
C PHE A 195 -15.14 13.13 -5.21
N LEU A 196 -14.32 12.54 -6.08
CA LEU A 196 -12.87 12.52 -5.96
C LEU A 196 -12.32 13.76 -6.66
N GLN A 197 -11.72 14.68 -5.89
CA GLN A 197 -11.09 15.89 -6.42
C GLN A 197 -9.60 15.69 -6.58
N VAL A 198 -9.06 16.16 -7.71
CA VAL A 198 -7.61 16.21 -7.97
C VAL A 198 -7.23 17.68 -8.18
N GLY A 199 -6.51 18.23 -7.20
CA GLY A 199 -6.20 19.65 -7.15
C GLY A 199 -7.47 20.50 -6.98
N LYS A 200 -7.48 21.70 -7.58
CA LYS A 200 -8.59 22.66 -7.41
C LYS A 200 -9.65 22.60 -8.50
N SER A 201 -9.34 22.01 -9.66
CA SER A 201 -10.14 22.20 -10.87
C SER A 201 -10.75 20.93 -11.43
N VAL A 202 -10.37 19.76 -10.92
CA VAL A 202 -10.79 18.47 -11.47
C VAL A 202 -11.55 17.69 -10.41
N ALA A 203 -12.75 17.25 -10.75
CA ALA A 203 -13.58 16.42 -9.89
C ALA A 203 -14.22 15.30 -10.71
N PHE A 204 -14.14 14.08 -10.20
CA PHE A 204 -14.79 12.90 -10.78
C PHE A 204 -15.81 12.36 -9.80
N ARG A 205 -16.94 11.85 -10.28
CA ARG A 205 -17.87 11.15 -9.40
C ARG A 205 -17.25 9.84 -8.95
N ILE A 206 -17.40 9.47 -7.67
CA ILE A 206 -16.86 8.22 -7.14
C ILE A 206 -17.38 7.00 -7.93
N SER A 207 -18.64 7.04 -8.37
CA SER A 207 -19.23 5.99 -9.21
C SER A 207 -18.50 5.83 -10.56
N GLU A 208 -18.11 6.94 -11.17
CA GLU A 208 -17.33 6.96 -12.40
C GLU A 208 -15.92 6.44 -12.15
N VAL A 209 -15.25 6.90 -11.10
CA VAL A 209 -13.90 6.40 -10.74
C VAL A 209 -13.92 4.88 -10.54
N ARG A 210 -14.98 4.35 -9.90
CA ARG A 210 -15.17 2.91 -9.73
C ARG A 210 -15.32 2.18 -11.07
N GLU A 211 -16.08 2.73 -12.00
CA GLU A 211 -16.24 2.15 -13.34
C GLU A 211 -14.92 2.14 -14.12
N TYR A 212 -14.15 3.24 -14.06
CA TYR A 212 -12.81 3.29 -14.66
C TYR A 212 -11.88 2.25 -14.02
N ALA A 213 -11.89 2.12 -12.69
CA ALA A 213 -11.05 1.17 -11.98
C ALA A 213 -11.40 -0.29 -12.35
N LEU A 214 -12.68 -0.63 -12.46
CA LEU A 214 -13.13 -1.97 -12.88
C LEU A 214 -12.67 -2.32 -14.31
N ARG A 215 -12.53 -1.31 -15.17
CA ARG A 215 -12.01 -1.47 -16.53
C ARG A 215 -10.47 -1.41 -16.60
N GLY A 216 -9.78 -1.23 -15.47
CA GLY A 216 -8.34 -1.02 -15.42
C GLY A 216 -7.88 0.27 -16.12
N ALA A 217 -8.77 1.26 -16.23
CA ALA A 217 -8.54 2.50 -16.95
C ALA A 217 -7.94 3.61 -16.06
N ASN A 218 -7.37 4.62 -16.72
CA ASN A 218 -6.85 5.82 -16.08
C ASN A 218 -7.87 6.96 -16.14
N LEU A 219 -7.94 7.77 -15.09
CA LEU A 219 -8.66 9.03 -15.04
C LEU A 219 -7.92 10.09 -15.87
N PRO A 220 -8.59 10.73 -16.82
CA PRO A 220 -7.98 11.77 -17.66
C PRO A 220 -7.91 13.10 -16.91
N LEU A 221 -6.69 13.61 -16.68
CA LEU A 221 -6.46 14.91 -16.09
C LEU A 221 -6.14 15.97 -17.17
N PRO A 222 -6.40 17.26 -16.90
CA PRO A 222 -6.04 18.34 -17.81
C PRO A 222 -4.55 18.32 -18.18
N GLY A 223 -4.25 18.64 -19.44
CA GLY A 223 -2.89 18.63 -19.98
C GLY A 223 -2.40 17.24 -20.40
N GLY A 224 -3.30 16.27 -20.63
CA GLY A 224 -2.95 14.92 -21.08
C GLY A 224 -2.37 14.02 -19.98
N ARG A 225 -2.44 14.47 -18.72
CA ARG A 225 -2.00 13.74 -17.54
C ARG A 225 -2.99 12.62 -17.23
N LEU A 226 -2.54 11.54 -16.60
CA LEU A 226 -3.35 10.36 -16.30
C LEU A 226 -3.15 9.91 -14.86
N VAL A 227 -4.18 9.38 -14.20
CA VAL A 227 -4.02 8.73 -12.89
C VAL A 227 -4.74 7.41 -12.91
N GLN A 228 -4.12 6.34 -12.43
CA GLN A 228 -4.78 5.05 -12.37
C GLN A 228 -6.00 5.15 -11.43
N ALA A 229 -7.19 4.85 -11.94
CA ALA A 229 -8.44 5.03 -11.18
C ALA A 229 -8.46 4.19 -9.89
N ALA A 230 -7.84 3.00 -9.93
CA ALA A 230 -7.69 2.14 -8.76
C ALA A 230 -6.87 2.80 -7.63
N VAL A 231 -5.86 3.61 -7.95
CA VAL A 231 -5.09 4.37 -6.96
C VAL A 231 -5.94 5.49 -6.36
N GLY A 232 -6.78 6.15 -7.17
CA GLY A 232 -7.77 7.11 -6.67
C GLY A 232 -8.79 6.50 -5.71
N LEU A 233 -9.21 5.25 -5.95
CA LEU A 233 -10.12 4.54 -5.04
C LEU A 233 -9.51 4.24 -3.67
N LEU A 234 -8.18 4.14 -3.54
CA LEU A 234 -7.54 3.98 -2.23
C LEU A 234 -7.82 5.19 -1.33
N VAL A 235 -7.86 6.40 -1.88
CA VAL A 235 -8.23 7.60 -1.11
C VAL A 235 -9.69 7.56 -0.68
N VAL A 236 -10.57 7.09 -1.57
CA VAL A 236 -12.01 6.92 -1.24
C VAL A 236 -12.21 5.93 -0.10
N ALA A 237 -11.58 4.76 -0.18
CA ALA A 237 -11.66 3.76 0.89
C ALA A 237 -11.05 4.27 2.21
N ALA A 238 -9.97 5.05 2.15
CA ALA A 238 -9.36 5.64 3.34
C ALA A 238 -10.24 6.68 4.00
N ASP A 239 -10.92 7.52 3.20
CA ASP A 239 -11.86 8.53 3.67
C ASP A 239 -13.10 7.88 4.32
N GLU A 240 -13.67 6.85 3.68
CA GLU A 240 -14.79 6.08 4.25
C GLU A 240 -14.42 5.47 5.61
N ARG A 241 -13.23 4.88 5.71
CA ARG A 241 -12.74 4.32 6.97
C ARG A 241 -12.46 5.39 8.04
N ALA A 242 -11.85 6.51 7.65
CA ALA A 242 -11.59 7.62 8.57
C ALA A 242 -12.90 8.16 9.17
N ARG A 243 -13.98 8.21 8.37
CA ARG A 243 -15.33 8.58 8.82
C ARG A 243 -15.95 7.56 9.78
N GLN A 244 -15.60 6.28 9.68
CA GLN A 244 -16.07 5.22 10.58
C GLN A 244 -15.30 5.17 11.92
N GLY A 245 -14.16 5.85 12.02
CA GLY A 245 -13.36 5.89 13.25
C GLY A 245 -12.55 4.63 13.54
N GLU A 246 -12.55 3.63 12.64
CA GLU A 246 -11.81 2.37 12.78
C GLU A 246 -10.30 2.57 13.00
N ASP A 247 -9.78 3.71 12.53
CA ASP A 247 -8.35 4.03 12.58
C ASP A 247 -7.81 4.19 14.00
N LEU A 248 -8.59 4.77 14.92
CA LEU A 248 -8.13 5.05 16.28
C LEU A 248 -8.02 3.80 17.14
N ASP A 249 -8.98 2.88 17.01
CA ASP A 249 -9.00 1.63 17.78
C ASP A 249 -7.85 0.70 17.37
N ALA A 250 -7.65 0.55 16.05
CA ALA A 250 -6.54 -0.23 15.51
C ALA A 250 -5.18 0.37 15.92
N LEU A 251 -5.05 1.69 15.88
CA LEU A 251 -3.83 2.39 16.29
C LEU A 251 -3.54 2.23 17.79
N SER A 252 -4.57 2.37 18.64
CA SER A 252 -4.46 2.18 20.09
C SER A 252 -3.98 0.78 20.44
N LYS A 253 -4.56 -0.24 19.79
CA LYS A 253 -4.15 -1.64 19.98
C LYS A 253 -2.68 -1.85 19.62
N ARG A 254 -2.23 -1.34 18.47
CA ARG A 254 -0.83 -1.48 18.00
C ARG A 254 0.18 -0.84 18.95
N ILE A 255 -0.16 0.33 19.50
CA ILE A 255 0.68 1.02 20.49
C ILE A 255 0.80 0.16 21.76
N ALA A 256 -0.32 -0.39 22.25
CA ALA A 256 -0.32 -1.25 23.42
C ALA A 256 0.52 -2.53 23.21
N ASP A 257 0.41 -3.17 22.04
CA ASP A 257 1.20 -4.36 21.70
C ASP A 257 2.71 -4.04 21.68
N TYR A 258 3.10 -2.88 21.14
CA TYR A 258 4.49 -2.42 21.15
C TYR A 258 5.00 -2.12 22.56
N GLU A 259 4.23 -1.38 23.37
CA GLU A 259 4.62 -1.05 24.75
C GLU A 259 4.74 -2.30 25.62
N ALA A 260 3.86 -3.28 25.44
CA ALA A 260 3.97 -4.58 26.09
C ALA A 260 5.27 -5.28 25.68
N TRP A 261 5.57 -5.40 24.38
CA TRP A 261 6.80 -6.03 23.91
C TRP A 261 8.07 -5.31 24.38
N ALA A 262 8.08 -3.97 24.35
CA ALA A 262 9.21 -3.15 24.77
C ALA A 262 9.44 -3.27 26.29
N GLY A 263 8.37 -3.25 27.09
CA GLY A 263 8.41 -3.43 28.54
C GLY A 263 8.95 -4.79 28.98
N HIS A 264 8.65 -5.88 28.23
CA HIS A 264 9.23 -7.20 28.46
C HIS A 264 10.72 -7.30 28.09
N SER A 265 11.20 -6.39 27.23
CA SER A 265 12.60 -6.36 26.78
C SER A 265 13.50 -5.53 27.69
N ALA A 266 12.95 -4.54 28.41
CA ALA A 266 13.69 -3.70 29.37
C ALA A 266 13.89 -4.37 30.74
N GLY A 267 13.13 -5.41 31.06
CA GLY A 267 13.21 -6.14 32.34
C GLY A 267 14.14 -7.36 32.33
N ARG A 268 15.01 -7.50 31.34
CA ARG A 268 15.93 -8.64 31.19
C ARG A 268 17.39 -8.21 31.15
#